data_AF-A0A536GKF4-F1
#
_entry.id   AF-A0A536GKF4-F1
#
_cell.length_a   1.000
_cell.length_b   1.000
_cell.length_c   1.000
_cell.angle_alpha   90.00
_cell.angle_beta   90.00
_cell.angle_gamma   90.00
#
_symmetry.space_group_name_H-M   'P 1'
#
loop_
_entity.id
_entity.type
_entity.pdbx_description
1 polymer ?
#
loop_
_entity_poly.entity_id
_entity_poly.type
_entity_poly.pdbx_seq_one_letter_code
_entity_poly.pdbx_strand_id
1 'polypeptide(L)'
;MDSKITYHQQVSYCGKPRCRRCREGIGHGPYWYAYQTINGRTVRTYVGKQPPAEAQGIGVGEDTREAGAADLTDVTVRLYVLGQFTLERRDRQSGQRWQTVADASMQHSRVRSLLTCLISAPGRKLGREQAVELLWPELDFETATHRLDKAVHSLRQLFEPARSRPATSNLLLTEHATLMLADQSQLWIDADAFDALLAQARASSDPGKTEQLLEEAMLLYAGDYVPEERHIEWIQTRRESLQRPHRARSYTRWH
;
A
#
# COMPACT_ATOMS: atom_id res chain seq x y z
N MET A 1 5.30 -32.60 -0.68
CA MET A 1 5.88 -31.40 -1.32
C MET A 1 5.79 -30.30 -0.29
N ASP A 2 6.91 -29.90 0.31
CA ASP A 2 6.92 -28.90 1.38
C ASP A 2 6.44 -27.55 0.84
N SER A 3 5.31 -27.08 1.35
CA SER A 3 4.80 -25.75 1.06
C SER A 3 5.77 -24.72 1.62
N LYS A 4 6.46 -23.97 0.76
CA LYS A 4 7.40 -22.90 1.13
C LYS A 4 6.73 -21.93 2.11
N ILE A 5 7.29 -21.82 3.31
CA ILE A 5 6.85 -20.84 4.32
C ILE A 5 7.62 -19.55 4.09
N THR A 6 6.91 -18.43 4.02
CA THR A 6 7.50 -17.08 3.90
C THR A 6 7.21 -16.29 5.17
N TYR A 7 8.21 -15.58 5.70
CA TYR A 7 8.08 -14.83 6.93
C TYR A 7 8.08 -13.32 6.64
N HIS A 8 7.13 -12.58 7.20
CA HIS A 8 7.02 -11.14 7.04
C HIS A 8 6.83 -10.45 8.39
N GLN A 9 7.57 -9.36 8.61
CA GLN A 9 7.34 -8.49 9.75
C GLN A 9 6.30 -7.42 9.39
N GLN A 10 5.25 -7.29 10.20
CA GLN A 10 4.13 -6.39 9.94
C GLN A 10 3.68 -5.67 11.21
N VAL A 11 3.23 -4.43 11.05
CA VAL A 11 2.52 -3.69 12.09
C VAL A 11 1.05 -4.12 12.09
N SER A 12 0.51 -4.42 13.26
CA SER A 12 -0.87 -4.86 13.46
C SER A 12 -1.74 -3.74 14.00
N TYR A 13 -2.97 -3.64 13.49
CA TYR A 13 -3.94 -2.66 13.95
C TYR A 13 -5.11 -3.38 14.62
N CYS A 14 -5.28 -3.15 15.93
CA CYS A 14 -6.28 -3.90 16.72
C CYS A 14 -7.72 -3.45 16.46
N GLY A 15 -7.91 -2.33 15.76
CA GLY A 15 -9.23 -1.81 15.41
C GLY A 15 -10.11 -1.33 16.55
N LYS A 16 -9.58 -1.26 17.78
CA LYS A 16 -10.31 -0.76 18.94
C LYS A 16 -10.46 0.78 18.83
N PRO A 17 -11.69 1.35 18.91
CA PRO A 17 -11.91 2.80 18.76
C PRO A 17 -11.10 3.66 19.73
N ARG A 18 -10.79 3.13 20.92
CA ARG A 18 -9.98 3.81 21.96
C ARG A 18 -8.48 3.58 21.84
N CYS A 19 -7.99 2.84 20.85
CA CYS A 19 -6.56 2.60 20.70
C CYS A 19 -5.87 3.82 20.08
N ARG A 20 -5.17 4.60 20.92
CA ARG A 20 -4.41 5.79 20.52
C ARG A 20 -3.39 5.48 19.42
N ARG A 21 -2.55 4.45 19.62
CA ARG A 21 -1.53 4.04 18.65
C ARG A 21 -2.10 3.72 17.27
N CYS A 22 -3.25 3.05 17.20
CA CYS A 22 -3.88 2.78 15.90
C CYS A 22 -4.46 4.04 15.26
N ARG A 23 -5.03 4.97 16.05
CA ARG A 23 -5.62 6.23 15.56
C ARG A 23 -4.56 7.22 15.06
N GLU A 24 -3.39 7.23 15.69
CA GLU A 24 -2.23 8.02 15.26
C GLU A 24 -1.43 7.33 14.14
N GLY A 25 -1.87 6.15 13.71
CA GLY A 25 -1.26 5.40 12.61
C GLY A 25 0.08 4.71 12.94
N ILE A 26 0.35 4.50 14.23
CA ILE A 26 1.56 3.84 14.75
C ILE A 26 1.38 2.32 14.79
N GLY A 27 0.17 1.85 15.11
CA GLY A 27 -0.15 0.42 15.24
C GLY A 27 0.60 -0.32 16.37
N HIS A 28 0.58 -1.65 16.31
CA HIS A 28 1.21 -2.56 17.29
C HIS A 28 2.24 -3.45 16.60
N GLY A 29 3.31 -3.81 17.30
CA GLY A 29 4.42 -4.56 16.72
C GLY A 29 5.63 -3.66 16.45
N PRO A 30 6.47 -3.96 15.44
CA PRO A 30 6.24 -4.94 14.37
C PRO A 30 6.32 -6.40 14.84
N TYR A 31 5.43 -7.26 14.32
CA TYR A 31 5.35 -8.70 14.61
C TYR A 31 5.62 -9.54 13.37
N TRP A 32 6.21 -10.71 13.56
CA TRP A 32 6.42 -11.70 12.52
C TRP A 32 5.17 -12.52 12.27
N TYR A 33 4.88 -12.73 10.99
CA TYR A 33 3.84 -13.58 10.46
C TYR A 33 4.44 -14.57 9.48
N ALA A 34 4.03 -15.82 9.58
CA ALA A 34 4.33 -16.87 8.61
C ALA A 34 3.20 -16.95 7.59
N TYR A 35 3.55 -17.06 6.32
CA TYR A 35 2.65 -17.22 5.19
C TYR A 35 2.98 -18.55 4.55
N GLN A 36 2.03 -19.48 4.57
CA GLN A 36 2.20 -20.80 3.99
C GLN A 36 1.04 -21.09 3.05
N THR A 37 1.37 -21.48 1.82
CA THR A 37 0.40 -21.85 0.80
C THR A 37 0.07 -23.34 0.92
N ILE A 38 -0.96 -23.69 1.70
CA ILE A 38 -1.41 -25.06 1.93
C ILE A 38 -2.64 -25.34 1.07
N ASN A 39 -2.53 -26.25 0.11
CA ASN A 39 -3.59 -26.53 -0.89
C ASN A 39 -4.06 -25.22 -1.57
N GLY A 40 -3.09 -24.34 -1.83
CA GLY A 40 -3.13 -22.90 -2.09
C GLY A 40 -4.14 -22.00 -1.37
N ARG A 41 -4.52 -22.43 -0.18
CA ARG A 41 -4.73 -21.59 1.00
C ARG A 41 -3.48 -20.83 1.42
N THR A 42 -3.30 -19.54 1.14
CA THR A 42 -2.29 -18.78 1.88
C THR A 42 -2.78 -18.56 3.31
N VAL A 43 -2.22 -19.31 4.26
CA VAL A 43 -2.50 -19.21 5.68
C VAL A 43 -1.50 -18.26 6.30
N ARG A 44 -2.00 -17.22 6.96
CA ARG A 44 -1.23 -16.30 7.77
C ARG A 44 -1.27 -16.73 9.24
N THR A 45 -0.11 -17.04 9.81
CA THR A 45 0.04 -17.45 11.20
C THR A 45 0.85 -16.41 11.96
N TYR A 46 0.34 -15.93 13.10
CA TYR A 46 1.10 -15.05 13.98
C TYR A 46 2.26 -15.82 14.63
N VAL A 47 3.48 -15.33 14.45
CA VAL A 47 4.69 -15.96 15.02
C VAL A 47 5.11 -15.28 16.31
N GLY A 48 5.19 -13.94 16.33
CA GLY A 48 5.58 -13.21 17.53
C GLY A 48 6.49 -12.01 17.25
N LYS A 49 7.20 -11.53 18.28
CA LYS A 49 8.13 -10.39 18.15
C LYS A 49 9.46 -10.75 17.49
N GLN A 50 9.83 -12.03 17.52
CA GLN A 50 11.06 -12.56 16.93
C GLN A 50 10.69 -13.59 15.86
N PRO A 51 11.48 -13.71 14.78
CA PRO A 51 11.29 -14.76 13.81
C PRO A 51 11.69 -16.12 14.41
N PRO A 52 11.19 -17.24 13.88
CA PRO A 52 11.63 -18.57 14.29
C PRO A 52 13.09 -18.80 13.90
N ALA A 53 13.78 -19.73 14.57
CA ALA A 53 15.23 -19.95 14.43
C ALA A 53 15.67 -20.18 12.97
N GLU A 54 14.86 -20.87 12.18
CA GLU A 54 15.07 -21.08 10.74
C GLU A 54 15.03 -19.80 9.88
N ALA A 55 14.41 -18.75 10.39
CA ALA A 55 14.36 -17.42 9.78
C ALA A 55 15.29 -16.41 10.49
N GLN A 56 15.98 -16.81 11.56
CA GLN A 56 16.98 -15.98 12.24
C GLN A 56 18.29 -16.04 11.44
N GLY A 57 18.56 -14.97 10.67
CA GLY A 57 19.71 -14.91 9.75
C GLY A 57 19.30 -14.65 8.31
N ILE A 58 18.00 -14.78 7.98
CA ILE A 58 17.41 -14.07 6.86
C ILE A 58 17.46 -12.60 7.29
N GLY A 59 18.45 -11.86 6.80
CA GLY A 59 18.52 -10.42 7.03
C GLY A 59 17.16 -9.80 6.76
N VAL A 60 16.77 -8.78 7.52
CA VAL A 60 15.66 -7.90 7.14
C VAL A 60 16.09 -7.26 5.82
N GLY A 61 15.84 -7.92 4.69
CA GLY A 61 16.59 -7.67 3.47
C GLY A 61 15.89 -8.26 2.27
N GLU A 62 15.35 -7.34 1.46
CA GLU A 62 15.20 -7.38 0.00
C GLU A 62 14.46 -8.54 -0.69
N ASP A 63 14.65 -9.82 -0.37
CA ASP A 63 14.60 -10.86 -1.41
C ASP A 63 13.32 -11.72 -1.46
N THR A 64 12.18 -11.24 -0.99
CA THR A 64 10.90 -11.99 -1.21
C THR A 64 9.70 -11.10 -1.54
N ARG A 65 9.93 -9.83 -1.87
CA ARG A 65 8.89 -8.88 -2.32
C ARG A 65 8.84 -8.72 -3.86
N GLU A 66 9.39 -9.68 -4.60
CA GLU A 66 9.42 -9.68 -6.07
C GLU A 66 8.32 -10.54 -6.72
N ALA A 67 7.48 -11.22 -5.93
CA ALA A 67 6.33 -11.94 -6.47
C ALA A 67 5.28 -10.94 -7.01
N GLY A 68 5.21 -10.80 -8.33
CA GLY A 68 4.26 -9.95 -9.06
C GLY A 68 4.85 -8.71 -9.74
N ALA A 69 6.17 -8.53 -9.71
CA ALA A 69 6.86 -7.38 -10.29
C ALA A 69 7.13 -7.55 -11.79
N ALA A 70 6.13 -7.34 -12.64
CA ALA A 70 6.38 -7.01 -14.04
C ALA A 70 7.36 -5.81 -14.11
N ASP A 71 8.47 -5.95 -14.85
CA ASP A 71 9.53 -4.97 -15.11
C ASP A 71 9.43 -3.66 -14.30
N LEU A 72 9.67 -3.74 -12.99
CA LEU A 72 9.59 -2.57 -12.10
C LEU A 72 10.86 -1.72 -12.19
N THR A 73 11.61 -1.76 -13.30
CA THR A 73 12.87 -1.01 -13.46
C THR A 73 12.70 0.49 -13.30
N ASP A 74 11.55 1.03 -13.70
CA ASP A 74 11.26 2.45 -13.57
C ASP A 74 10.61 2.86 -12.23
N VAL A 75 10.09 1.90 -11.46
CA VAL A 75 9.44 2.19 -10.18
C VAL A 75 10.44 2.74 -9.17
N THR A 76 10.14 3.87 -8.55
CA THR A 76 11.02 4.48 -7.53
C THR A 76 10.39 4.52 -6.14
N VAL A 77 9.06 4.37 -6.08
CA VAL A 77 8.28 4.32 -4.85
C VAL A 77 7.37 3.09 -4.88
N ARG A 78 7.33 2.36 -3.78
CA ARG A 78 6.37 1.28 -3.49
C ARG A 78 5.53 1.68 -2.28
N LEU A 79 4.23 1.45 -2.38
CA LEU A 79 3.30 1.67 -1.29
C LEU A 79 2.55 0.38 -0.97
N TYR A 80 2.64 -0.03 0.29
CA TYR A 80 1.93 -1.18 0.82
C TYR A 80 0.76 -0.71 1.66
N VAL A 81 -0.46 -0.97 1.20
CA VAL A 81 -1.71 -0.52 1.85
C VAL A 81 -2.68 -1.65 2.18
N LEU A 82 -2.36 -2.90 1.82
CA LEU A 82 -3.14 -4.08 2.20
C LEU A 82 -2.62 -4.65 3.53
N GLY A 83 -3.24 -4.27 4.64
CA GLY A 83 -2.88 -4.71 6.00
C GLY A 83 -1.80 -3.89 6.70
N GLN A 84 -1.16 -2.97 5.97
CA GLN A 84 -0.16 -2.03 6.49
C GLN A 84 -0.30 -0.67 5.79
N PHE A 85 0.54 0.31 6.13
CA PHE A 85 0.68 1.56 5.39
C PHE A 85 2.15 1.95 5.36
N THR A 86 2.88 1.30 4.46
CA THR A 86 4.34 1.38 4.40
C THR A 86 4.75 1.95 3.06
N LEU A 87 5.57 3.00 3.07
CA LEU A 87 6.20 3.54 1.87
C LEU A 87 7.65 3.07 1.83
N GLU A 88 8.02 2.43 0.72
CA GLU A 88 9.41 2.13 0.39
C GLU A 88 9.85 2.98 -0.79
N ARG A 89 11.09 3.45 -0.73
CA ARG A 89 11.71 4.25 -1.79
C ARG A 89 13.04 3.62 -2.14
N ARG A 90 13.39 3.64 -3.42
CA ARG A 90 14.77 3.38 -3.85
C ARG A 90 15.27 4.59 -4.63
N ASP A 91 16.55 4.90 -4.44
CA ASP A 91 17.23 5.87 -5.27
C ASP A 91 17.97 5.13 -6.40
N ARG A 92 17.85 5.65 -7.62
CA ARG A 92 18.64 5.16 -8.76
C ARG A 92 20.14 5.36 -8.53
N GLN A 93 20.53 6.34 -7.72
CA GLN A 93 21.93 6.65 -7.43
C GLN A 93 22.53 5.76 -6.32
N SER A 94 21.73 5.26 -5.37
CA SER A 94 22.24 4.55 -4.17
C SER A 94 22.24 3.01 -4.29
N GLY A 95 22.38 2.48 -5.51
CA GLY A 95 22.49 1.03 -5.74
C GLY A 95 21.16 0.27 -5.74
N GLN A 96 20.05 0.93 -6.10
CA GLN A 96 18.71 0.32 -6.31
C GLN A 96 18.06 -0.37 -5.10
N ARG A 97 18.66 -0.30 -3.91
CA ARG A 97 18.12 -0.92 -2.69
C ARG A 97 16.84 -0.22 -2.22
N TRP A 98 15.81 -0.99 -1.89
CA TRP A 98 14.57 -0.47 -1.30
C TRP A 98 14.78 -0.11 0.17
N GLN A 99 14.33 1.08 0.56
CA GLN A 99 14.39 1.55 1.94
C GLN A 99 13.01 1.96 2.39
N THR A 100 12.58 1.44 3.54
CA THR A 100 11.37 1.91 4.21
C THR A 100 11.57 3.36 4.65
N VAL A 101 10.65 4.24 4.24
CA VAL A 101 10.68 5.65 4.60
C VAL A 101 10.11 5.79 6.01
N ALA A 102 11.01 5.90 6.99
CA ALA A 102 10.70 6.14 8.40
C ALA A 102 10.50 7.64 8.75
N ASP A 103 10.44 8.51 7.74
CA ASP A 103 10.34 9.96 7.92
C ASP A 103 9.14 10.35 8.79
N ALA A 104 9.34 11.28 9.72
CA ALA A 104 8.27 11.84 10.54
C ALA A 104 7.15 12.47 9.68
N SER A 105 7.44 12.87 8.44
CA SER A 105 6.43 13.31 7.48
C SER A 105 5.40 12.24 7.11
N MET A 106 5.74 10.93 7.16
CA MET A 106 4.78 9.82 7.06
C MET A 106 3.84 9.73 8.26
N GLN A 107 4.30 10.20 9.43
CA GLN A 107 3.51 10.29 10.66
C GLN A 107 2.64 11.56 10.70
N HIS A 108 2.89 12.54 9.81
CA HIS A 108 2.06 13.73 9.71
C HIS A 108 0.71 13.38 9.08
N SER A 109 -0.33 13.36 9.93
CA SER A 109 -1.72 13.05 9.57
C SER A 109 -2.15 13.65 8.22
N ARG A 110 -1.81 14.90 7.91
CA ARG A 110 -2.24 15.58 6.67
C ARG A 110 -1.65 14.99 5.38
N VAL A 111 -0.35 14.70 5.35
CA VAL A 111 0.32 14.13 4.15
C VAL A 111 -0.25 12.75 3.87
N ARG A 112 -0.41 12.00 4.96
CA ARG A 112 -0.99 10.67 4.93
C ARG A 112 -2.44 10.67 4.48
N SER A 113 -3.29 11.58 4.98
CA SER A 113 -4.68 11.70 4.56
C SER A 113 -4.78 12.03 3.07
N LEU A 114 -4.01 13.01 2.57
CA LEU A 114 -3.98 13.32 1.14
C LEU A 114 -3.54 12.12 0.29
N LEU A 115 -2.44 11.47 0.67
CA LEU A 115 -1.97 10.27 -0.03
C LEU A 115 -3.06 9.20 -0.06
N THR A 116 -3.70 8.94 1.07
CA THR A 116 -4.76 7.94 1.21
C THR A 116 -5.96 8.24 0.31
N CYS A 117 -6.34 9.52 0.21
CA CYS A 117 -7.41 9.95 -0.69
C CYS A 117 -7.03 9.71 -2.15
N LEU A 118 -5.81 10.08 -2.54
CA LEU A 118 -5.32 9.88 -3.91
C LEU A 118 -5.27 8.40 -4.30
N ILE A 119 -4.75 7.52 -3.45
CA ILE A 119 -4.69 6.07 -3.76
C ILE A 119 -6.04 5.37 -3.72
N SER A 120 -7.06 6.00 -3.11
CA SER A 120 -8.43 5.49 -3.07
C SER A 120 -9.28 6.05 -4.21
N ALA A 121 -8.87 7.18 -4.78
CA ALA A 121 -9.60 7.85 -5.85
C ALA A 121 -9.47 7.10 -7.18
N PRO A 122 -10.53 7.03 -7.99
CA PRO A 122 -10.49 6.40 -9.30
C PRO A 122 -9.34 6.95 -10.17
N GLY A 123 -8.53 6.05 -10.72
CA GLY A 123 -7.38 6.41 -11.56
C GLY A 123 -6.29 7.20 -10.85
N ARG A 124 -6.29 7.22 -9.51
CA ARG A 124 -5.40 8.01 -8.65
C ARG A 124 -5.47 9.52 -8.89
N LYS A 125 -6.66 10.02 -9.27
CA LYS A 125 -6.93 11.41 -9.63
C LYS A 125 -7.91 12.05 -8.65
N LEU A 126 -7.60 13.25 -8.20
CA LEU A 126 -8.43 14.01 -7.27
C LEU A 126 -8.41 15.49 -7.59
N GLY A 127 -9.59 16.10 -7.78
CA GLY A 127 -9.71 17.55 -7.93
C GLY A 127 -9.26 18.27 -6.65
N ARG A 128 -8.62 19.44 -6.78
CA ARG A 128 -8.13 20.20 -5.61
C ARG A 128 -9.26 20.69 -4.72
N GLU A 129 -10.35 21.18 -5.29
CA GLU A 129 -11.55 21.60 -4.54
C GLU A 129 -12.15 20.41 -3.79
N GLN A 130 -12.27 19.27 -4.46
CA GLN A 130 -12.73 18.03 -3.87
C GLN A 130 -11.79 17.53 -2.76
N ALA A 131 -10.47 17.65 -2.92
CA ALA A 131 -9.50 17.33 -1.88
C ALA A 131 -9.68 18.24 -0.65
N VAL A 132 -9.92 19.54 -0.86
CA VAL A 132 -10.18 20.51 0.19
C VAL A 132 -11.45 20.14 0.96
N GLU A 133 -12.56 19.94 0.27
CA GLU A 133 -13.86 19.60 0.86
C GLU A 133 -13.79 18.29 1.66
N LEU A 134 -13.06 17.29 1.15
CA LEU A 134 -12.96 15.99 1.79
C LEU A 134 -12.03 16.00 3.02
N LEU A 135 -10.91 16.73 2.95
CA LEU A 135 -9.89 16.71 4.00
C LEU A 135 -10.12 17.75 5.11
N TRP A 136 -10.75 18.87 4.77
CA TRP A 136 -10.96 20.01 5.66
C TRP A 136 -12.33 20.68 5.45
N PRO A 137 -13.44 19.94 5.57
CA PRO A 137 -14.79 20.48 5.38
C PRO A 137 -15.14 21.64 6.32
N GLU A 138 -14.46 21.73 7.47
CA GLU A 138 -14.70 22.72 8.51
C GLU A 138 -13.97 24.06 8.31
N LEU A 139 -13.08 24.17 7.32
CA LEU A 139 -12.26 25.36 7.10
C LEU A 139 -12.82 26.23 5.97
N ASP A 140 -12.46 27.51 6.00
CA ASP A 140 -12.65 28.37 4.84
C ASP A 140 -11.77 27.91 3.66
N PHE A 141 -12.22 28.23 2.45
CA PHE A 141 -11.61 27.76 1.22
C PHE A 141 -10.14 28.18 1.06
N GLU A 142 -9.79 29.41 1.47
CA GLU A 142 -8.43 29.94 1.34
C GLU A 142 -7.46 29.19 2.27
N THR A 143 -7.84 29.05 3.54
CA THR A 143 -7.05 28.30 4.53
C THR A 143 -6.89 26.83 4.11
N ALA A 144 -7.96 26.20 3.64
CA ALA A 144 -7.93 24.80 3.21
C ALA A 144 -7.05 24.62 1.96
N THR A 145 -7.12 25.53 0.99
CA THR A 145 -6.27 25.51 -0.21
C THR A 145 -4.79 25.62 0.16
N HIS A 146 -4.45 26.55 1.06
CA HIS A 146 -3.06 26.69 1.52
C HIS A 146 -2.58 25.45 2.30
N ARG A 147 -3.46 24.79 3.06
CA ARG A 147 -3.15 23.49 3.70
C ARG A 147 -2.93 22.38 2.67
N LEU A 148 -3.74 22.35 1.62
CA LEU A 148 -3.57 21.41 0.52
C LEU A 148 -2.20 21.60 -0.16
N ASP A 149 -1.80 22.84 -0.46
CA ASP A 149 -0.52 23.12 -1.10
C ASP A 149 0.67 22.66 -0.26
N LYS A 150 0.61 22.86 1.06
CA LYS A 150 1.61 22.33 1.98
C LYS A 150 1.64 20.81 1.98
N ALA A 151 0.48 20.15 1.99
CA ALA A 151 0.40 18.69 1.94
C ALA A 151 0.95 18.13 0.62
N VAL A 152 0.61 18.74 -0.52
CA VAL A 152 1.14 18.39 -1.85
C VAL A 152 2.65 18.58 -1.92
N HIS A 153 3.16 19.70 -1.40
CA HIS A 153 4.60 19.96 -1.34
C HIS A 153 5.32 18.90 -0.50
N SER A 154 4.81 18.60 0.70
CA SER A 154 5.38 17.57 1.57
C SER A 154 5.31 16.18 0.94
N LEU A 155 4.24 15.83 0.22
CA LEU A 155 4.11 14.54 -0.47
C LEU A 155 5.13 14.39 -1.61
N ARG A 156 5.39 15.47 -2.36
CA ARG A 156 6.45 15.49 -3.39
C ARG A 156 7.84 15.28 -2.78
N GLN A 157 8.12 15.95 -1.66
CA GLN A 157 9.39 15.78 -0.94
C GLN A 157 9.54 14.38 -0.33
N LEU A 158 8.44 13.80 0.15
CA LEU A 158 8.39 12.45 0.66
C LEU A 158 8.74 11.43 -0.43
N PHE A 159 8.20 11.60 -1.64
CA PHE A 159 8.52 10.72 -2.77
C PHE A 159 9.94 10.96 -3.31
N GLU A 160 10.36 12.22 -3.45
CA GLU A 160 11.57 12.60 -4.19
C GLU A 160 12.39 13.65 -3.42
N PRO A 161 13.02 13.30 -2.27
CA PRO A 161 13.68 14.26 -1.39
C PRO A 161 14.91 14.93 -2.02
N ALA A 162 15.57 14.25 -2.97
CA ALA A 162 16.73 14.79 -3.68
C ALA A 162 16.34 15.78 -4.80
N ARG A 163 15.04 15.94 -5.10
CA ARG A 163 14.58 16.80 -6.18
C ARG A 163 14.63 18.27 -5.77
N SER A 164 15.50 19.04 -6.43
CA SER A 164 15.68 20.48 -6.14
C SER A 164 14.43 21.33 -6.41
N ARG A 165 13.55 20.89 -7.31
CA ARG A 165 12.27 21.56 -7.63
C ARG A 165 11.11 20.57 -7.47
N PRO A 166 10.49 20.45 -6.28
CA PRO A 166 9.45 19.45 -6.02
C PRO A 166 8.24 19.56 -6.96
N ALA A 167 7.93 20.76 -7.43
CA ALA A 167 6.83 21.00 -8.37
C ALA A 167 7.00 20.29 -9.73
N THR A 168 8.21 19.83 -10.07
CA THR A 168 8.49 19.04 -11.29
C THR A 168 8.45 17.53 -11.03
N SER A 169 7.86 17.10 -9.92
CA SER A 169 7.68 15.69 -9.59
C SER A 169 6.91 14.96 -10.69
N ASN A 170 7.43 13.82 -11.13
CA ASN A 170 6.72 12.92 -12.05
C ASN A 170 5.80 11.96 -11.31
N LEU A 171 5.92 11.86 -9.97
CA LEU A 171 5.16 10.95 -9.13
C LEU A 171 3.86 11.57 -8.58
N LEU A 172 3.82 12.90 -8.45
CA LEU A 172 2.61 13.67 -8.11
C LEU A 172 2.47 14.90 -9.01
N LEU A 173 1.67 14.74 -10.06
CA LEU A 173 1.36 15.76 -11.05
C LEU A 173 0.25 16.70 -10.56
N THR A 174 0.25 17.92 -11.08
CA THR A 174 -0.85 18.87 -10.94
C THR A 174 -1.20 19.44 -12.30
N GLU A 175 -2.36 19.09 -12.83
CA GLU A 175 -2.85 19.52 -14.15
C GLU A 175 -4.28 20.02 -13.99
N HIS A 176 -4.60 21.22 -14.51
CA HIS A 176 -5.97 21.77 -14.50
C HIS A 176 -6.68 21.64 -13.14
N ALA A 177 -6.01 22.03 -12.05
CA ALA A 177 -6.50 21.89 -10.67
C ALA A 177 -6.82 20.44 -10.22
N THR A 178 -6.28 19.43 -10.89
CA THR A 178 -6.35 18.01 -10.51
C THR A 178 -5.00 17.52 -10.04
N LEU A 179 -4.98 16.80 -8.92
CA LEU A 179 -3.83 16.07 -8.40
C LEU A 179 -3.87 14.64 -8.94
N MET A 180 -2.74 14.15 -9.44
CA MET A 180 -2.64 12.81 -10.03
C MET A 180 -1.36 12.11 -9.59
N LEU A 181 -1.47 10.91 -9.02
CA LEU A 181 -0.31 10.05 -8.80
C LEU A 181 0.10 9.37 -10.10
N ALA A 182 1.40 9.13 -10.27
CA ALA A 182 1.89 8.31 -11.35
C ALA A 182 1.27 6.90 -11.35
N ASP A 183 1.30 6.23 -12.49
CA ASP A 183 0.80 4.87 -12.64
C ASP A 183 1.73 3.80 -12.01
N GLN A 184 1.34 2.53 -12.16
CA GLN A 184 2.07 1.38 -11.62
C GLN A 184 3.51 1.22 -12.14
N SER A 185 3.88 1.84 -13.27
CA SER A 185 5.22 1.75 -13.84
C SER A 185 6.25 2.62 -13.12
N GLN A 186 5.79 3.64 -12.38
CA GLN A 186 6.66 4.58 -11.65
C GLN A 186 6.39 4.60 -10.13
N LEU A 187 5.12 4.44 -9.73
CA LEU A 187 4.67 4.37 -8.34
C LEU A 187 3.83 3.10 -8.16
N TRP A 188 4.42 2.08 -7.57
CA TRP A 188 3.76 0.79 -7.39
C TRP A 188 2.94 0.77 -6.08
N ILE A 189 1.71 0.27 -6.15
CA ILE A 189 0.79 0.11 -5.01
C ILE A 189 0.31 -1.34 -5.00
N ASP A 190 0.41 -2.01 -3.86
CA ASP A 190 -0.01 -3.41 -3.69
C ASP A 190 -1.50 -3.64 -3.99
N ALA A 191 -2.38 -2.73 -3.60
CA ALA A 191 -3.81 -2.77 -3.90
C ALA A 191 -4.11 -2.69 -5.41
N ASP A 192 -3.35 -1.90 -6.16
CA ASP A 192 -3.55 -1.78 -7.60
C ASP A 192 -2.93 -2.95 -8.36
N ALA A 193 -1.82 -3.50 -7.84
CA ALA A 193 -1.23 -4.73 -8.34
C ALA A 193 -2.17 -5.93 -8.11
N PHE A 194 -2.82 -5.99 -6.95
CA PHE A 194 -3.84 -6.96 -6.63
C PHE A 194 -4.99 -6.94 -7.64
N ASP A 195 -5.56 -5.75 -7.90
CA ASP A 195 -6.63 -5.59 -8.89
C ASP A 195 -6.17 -5.99 -10.30
N ALA A 196 -4.95 -5.60 -10.69
CA ALA A 196 -4.40 -5.94 -12.00
C ALA A 196 -4.22 -7.45 -12.19
N LEU A 197 -3.76 -8.18 -11.15
CA LEU A 197 -3.64 -9.64 -11.18
C LEU A 197 -5.01 -10.31 -11.28
N LEU A 198 -6.02 -9.83 -10.53
CA LEU A 198 -7.38 -10.33 -10.63
C LEU A 198 -7.99 -10.09 -12.02
N ALA A 199 -7.76 -8.93 -12.61
CA ALA A 199 -8.21 -8.61 -13.95
C ALA A 199 -7.55 -9.52 -15.00
N GLN A 200 -6.24 -9.74 -14.90
CA GLN A 200 -5.50 -10.66 -15.77
C GLN A 200 -5.97 -12.11 -15.63
N ALA A 201 -6.25 -12.56 -14.39
CA ALA A 201 -6.77 -13.90 -14.14
C ALA A 201 -8.15 -14.11 -14.80
N ARG A 202 -9.04 -13.11 -14.73
CA ARG A 202 -10.37 -13.15 -15.39
C ARG A 202 -10.27 -13.17 -16.91
N ALA A 203 -9.26 -12.52 -17.47
CA ALA A 203 -9.03 -12.44 -18.92
C ALA A 203 -8.27 -13.66 -19.48
N SER A 204 -7.66 -14.47 -18.61
CA SER A 204 -6.89 -15.64 -19.02
C SER A 204 -7.79 -16.81 -19.38
N SER A 205 -7.52 -17.46 -20.51
CA SER A 205 -8.17 -18.71 -20.93
C SER A 205 -7.41 -19.97 -20.48
N ASP A 206 -6.19 -19.81 -19.99
CA ASP A 206 -5.35 -20.89 -19.48
C ASP A 206 -5.61 -21.09 -17.98
N PRO A 207 -6.12 -22.26 -17.55
CA PRO A 207 -6.37 -22.55 -16.13
C PRO A 207 -5.12 -22.50 -15.26
N GLY A 208 -3.96 -22.95 -15.75
CA GLY A 208 -2.72 -22.95 -14.98
C GLY A 208 -2.22 -21.53 -14.73
N LYS A 209 -2.22 -20.69 -15.77
CA LYS A 209 -1.91 -19.26 -15.65
C LYS A 209 -2.89 -18.52 -14.75
N THR A 210 -4.18 -18.86 -14.85
CA THR A 210 -5.23 -18.29 -14.01
C THR A 210 -4.97 -18.60 -12.53
N GLU A 211 -4.64 -19.85 -12.21
CA GLU A 211 -4.30 -20.26 -10.84
C GLU A 211 -3.09 -19.49 -10.32
N GLN A 212 -2.02 -19.40 -11.11
CA GLN A 212 -0.81 -18.67 -10.75
C GLN A 212 -1.08 -17.19 -10.44
N LEU A 213 -1.82 -16.49 -11.33
CA LEU A 213 -2.16 -15.08 -11.14
C LEU A 213 -2.99 -14.85 -9.86
N LEU A 214 -3.88 -15.79 -9.54
CA LEU A 214 -4.68 -15.72 -8.31
C LEU A 214 -3.84 -15.98 -7.06
N GLU A 215 -2.88 -16.91 -7.11
CA GLU A 215 -1.95 -17.16 -6.01
C GLU A 215 -1.05 -15.95 -5.76
N GLU A 216 -0.52 -15.32 -6.81
CA GLU A 216 0.25 -14.07 -6.72
C GLU A 216 -0.60 -12.94 -6.11
N ALA A 217 -1.86 -12.80 -6.51
CA ALA A 217 -2.77 -11.80 -5.91
C ALA A 217 -2.97 -12.06 -4.41
N MET A 218 -3.12 -13.31 -3.98
CA MET A 218 -3.30 -13.62 -2.56
C MET A 218 -2.08 -13.28 -1.70
N LEU A 219 -0.87 -13.34 -2.26
CA LEU A 219 0.35 -12.93 -1.54
C LEU A 219 0.40 -11.42 -1.25
N LEU A 220 -0.24 -10.60 -2.09
CA LEU A 220 -0.30 -9.15 -1.88
C LEU A 220 -1.33 -8.77 -0.80
N TYR A 221 -2.40 -9.54 -0.65
CA TYR A 221 -3.48 -9.24 0.28
C TYR A 221 -3.15 -9.67 1.73
N ALA A 222 -2.31 -8.90 2.42
CA ALA A 222 -1.89 -9.21 3.79
C ALA A 222 -2.90 -8.81 4.89
N GLY A 223 -3.89 -7.97 4.56
CA GLY A 223 -4.94 -7.54 5.48
C GLY A 223 -5.83 -6.44 4.90
N ASP A 224 -6.65 -5.83 5.75
CA ASP A 224 -7.59 -4.79 5.34
C ASP A 224 -6.89 -3.60 4.68
N TYR A 225 -7.49 -3.07 3.62
CA TYR A 225 -7.03 -1.87 2.95
C TYR A 225 -7.02 -0.67 3.91
N VAL A 226 -5.85 -0.03 4.05
CA VAL A 226 -5.58 1.13 4.92
C VAL A 226 -6.27 0.98 6.28
N PRO A 227 -5.87 0.00 7.11
CA PRO A 227 -6.64 -0.42 8.29
C PRO A 227 -6.76 0.68 9.37
N GLU A 228 -5.89 1.68 9.27
CA GLU A 228 -5.77 2.85 10.14
C GLU A 228 -6.83 3.92 9.88
N GLU A 229 -7.26 4.08 8.62
CA GLU A 229 -8.23 5.10 8.24
C GLU A 229 -9.61 4.47 8.04
N ARG A 230 -10.59 4.99 8.76
CA ARG A 230 -11.93 4.38 8.88
C ARG A 230 -13.07 5.33 8.58
N HIS A 231 -12.81 6.63 8.49
CA HIS A 231 -13.88 7.61 8.45
C HIS A 231 -14.14 8.18 7.05
N ILE A 232 -13.20 8.02 6.11
CA ILE A 232 -13.35 8.54 4.74
C ILE A 232 -14.11 7.53 3.88
N GLU A 233 -15.21 7.99 3.26
CA GLU A 233 -16.15 7.15 2.48
C GLU A 233 -15.47 6.41 1.31
N TRP A 234 -14.58 7.08 0.57
CA TRP A 234 -13.89 6.46 -0.56
C TRP A 234 -12.97 5.32 -0.15
N ILE A 235 -12.39 5.39 1.05
CA ILE A 235 -11.57 4.31 1.59
C ILE A 235 -12.44 3.11 1.91
N GLN A 236 -13.66 3.33 2.42
CA GLN A 236 -14.60 2.24 2.66
C GLN A 236 -15.03 1.59 1.34
N THR A 237 -15.37 2.40 0.34
CA THR A 237 -15.71 1.91 -1.01
C THR A 237 -14.56 1.09 -1.62
N ARG A 238 -13.33 1.61 -1.56
CA ARG A 238 -12.14 0.92 -2.06
C ARG A 238 -11.88 -0.36 -1.27
N ARG A 239 -11.95 -0.33 0.06
CA ARG A 239 -11.78 -1.51 0.92
C ARG A 239 -12.80 -2.61 0.59
N GLU A 240 -14.07 -2.26 0.46
CA GLU A 240 -15.11 -3.23 0.09
C GLU A 240 -14.85 -3.86 -1.28
N SER A 241 -14.45 -3.05 -2.27
CA SER A 241 -14.13 -3.54 -3.61
C SER A 241 -12.99 -4.57 -3.62
N LEU A 242 -11.99 -4.37 -2.76
CA LEU A 242 -10.82 -5.24 -2.61
C LEU A 242 -11.13 -6.49 -1.76
N GLN A 243 -11.97 -6.36 -0.74
CA GLN A 243 -12.35 -7.47 0.16
C GLN A 243 -13.23 -8.53 -0.52
N ARG A 244 -14.19 -8.13 -1.38
CA ARG A 244 -15.12 -9.06 -2.05
C ARG A 244 -14.40 -10.18 -2.82
N PRO A 245 -13.48 -9.90 -3.75
CA PRO A 245 -12.80 -10.95 -4.50
C PRO A 245 -11.87 -11.80 -3.62
N HIS A 246 -11.19 -11.21 -2.64
CA HIS A 246 -10.33 -11.93 -1.70
C HIS A 246 -11.12 -12.97 -0.88
N ARG A 247 -12.29 -12.58 -0.36
CA ARG A 247 -13.19 -13.50 0.38
C ARG A 247 -13.74 -14.60 -0.50
N ALA A 248 -14.21 -14.27 -1.71
CA ALA A 248 -14.76 -15.26 -2.64
C ALA A 248 -13.73 -16.35 -2.96
N ARG A 249 -12.48 -15.96 -3.30
CA ARG A 249 -11.40 -16.90 -3.59
C ARG A 249 -11.01 -17.74 -2.37
N SER A 250 -10.98 -17.12 -1.20
CA SER A 250 -10.72 -17.82 0.06
C SER A 250 -11.79 -18.88 0.36
N TYR A 251 -13.04 -18.69 -0.07
CA TYR A 251 -14.15 -19.61 0.15
C TYR A 251 -14.24 -20.74 -0.90
N THR A 252 -14.05 -20.45 -2.19
CA THR A 252 -14.17 -21.45 -3.28
C THR A 252 -13.16 -22.59 -3.17
N ARG A 253 -12.07 -22.40 -2.42
CA ARG A 253 -11.03 -23.43 -2.24
C ARG A 253 -11.36 -24.41 -1.08
N TRP A 254 -12.47 -24.24 -0.34
CA TRP A 254 -12.97 -25.12 0.76
C TRP A 254 -14.00 -26.16 0.36
N HIS A 255 -14.38 -26.19 -0.91
CA HIS A 255 -15.19 -27.24 -1.52
C HIS A 255 -14.41 -27.85 -2.68
#